data_AF-A0A951P614-F1
#
_entry.id   AF-A0A951P614-F1
#
_cell.length_a   1.000
_cell.length_b   1.000
_cell.length_c   1.000
_cell.angle_alpha   90.00
_cell.angle_beta   90.00
_cell.angle_gamma   90.00
#
_symmetry.space_group_name_H-M   'P 1'
#
loop_
_entity.id
_entity.type
_entity.pdbx_description
1 polymer ?
#
loop_
_entity_poly.entity_id
_entity_poly.type
_entity_poly.pdbx_seq_one_letter_code
_entity_poly.pdbx_strand_id
1 'polypeptide(L)'
;MNEYSIYDLPTIAPMLLEQAEISLLQSTTGTLLLIHCKQEAPIDPMLYLDLVPIARLVQESFGVTQICICNIQRDVTLHWSSQELIGMAKVWRI
;
A
#
# COMPACT_ATOMS: atom_id res chain seq x y z
N MET A 1 3.55 -19.54 10.95
CA MET A 1 3.10 -18.48 10.02
C MET A 1 2.61 -17.36 10.90
N ASN A 2 3.19 -16.16 10.81
CA ASN A 2 2.63 -15.02 11.51
C ASN A 2 1.39 -14.59 10.73
N GLU A 3 0.22 -14.75 11.32
CA GLU A 3 -1.02 -14.17 10.80
C GLU A 3 -0.95 -12.67 11.08
N TYR A 4 -0.42 -11.92 10.12
CA TYR A 4 -0.50 -10.47 10.15
C TYR A 4 -1.94 -10.06 9.87
N SER A 5 -2.46 -9.14 10.66
CA SER A 5 -3.71 -8.47 10.43
C SER A 5 -3.48 -7.22 9.58
N ILE A 6 -4.49 -6.78 8.83
CA ILE A 6 -4.43 -5.49 8.14
C ILE A 6 -4.21 -4.32 9.12
N TYR A 7 -4.61 -4.50 10.37
CA TYR A 7 -4.37 -3.54 11.45
C TYR A 7 -2.89 -3.43 11.87
N ASP A 8 -2.03 -4.32 11.39
CA ASP A 8 -0.58 -4.26 11.62
C ASP A 8 0.13 -3.39 10.57
N LEU A 9 -0.52 -3.05 9.45
CA LEU A 9 0.09 -2.23 8.38
C LEU A 9 0.63 -0.87 8.88
N PRO A 10 -0.04 -0.15 9.80
CA PRO A 10 0.50 1.10 10.36
C PRO A 10 1.84 0.93 11.09
N THR A 11 2.18 -0.28 11.55
CA THR A 11 3.50 -0.52 12.16
C THR A 11 4.63 -0.57 11.13
N ILE A 12 4.29 -0.79 9.86
CA ILE A 12 5.24 -0.98 8.76
C ILE A 12 5.59 0.35 8.10
N ALA A 13 4.58 1.21 7.89
CA ALA A 13 4.77 2.56 7.35
C ALA A 13 3.96 3.58 8.18
N PRO A 14 4.37 3.85 9.44
CA PRO A 14 3.60 4.68 10.36
C PRO A 14 3.38 6.09 9.82
N MET A 15 4.40 6.73 9.25
CA MET A 15 4.29 8.09 8.71
C MET A 15 3.29 8.21 7.55
N LEU A 16 3.12 7.15 6.77
CA LEU A 16 2.16 7.12 5.66
C LEU A 16 0.74 6.82 6.15
N LEU A 17 0.62 5.99 7.19
CA LEU A 17 -0.66 5.38 7.58
C LEU A 17 -1.28 5.97 8.85
N GLU A 18 -0.56 6.81 9.60
CA GLU A 18 -1.02 7.42 10.86
C GLU A 18 -2.36 8.16 10.71
N GLN A 19 -2.60 8.75 9.54
CA GLN A 19 -3.86 9.41 9.20
C GLN A 19 -4.52 8.82 7.96
N ALA A 20 -4.35 7.52 7.72
CA ALA A 20 -4.98 6.82 6.62
C ALA A 20 -6.11 5.89 7.10
N GLU A 21 -7.20 5.89 6.35
CA GLU A 21 -8.18 4.80 6.40
C GLU A 21 -7.77 3.70 5.42
N ILE A 22 -7.66 2.48 5.91
CA ILE A 22 -7.23 1.34 5.12
C ILE A 22 -8.43 0.43 4.87
N SER A 23 -8.64 0.02 3.62
CA SER A 23 -9.70 -0.90 3.22
C SER A 23 -9.15 -1.96 2.28
N LEU A 24 -9.58 -3.21 2.46
CA LEU A 24 -9.38 -4.28 1.48
C LEU A 24 -10.67 -4.49 0.70
N LEU A 25 -10.57 -4.33 -0.61
CA LEU A 25 -11.68 -4.52 -1.54
C LEU A 25 -11.39 -5.76 -2.38
N GLN A 26 -12.23 -6.79 -2.26
CA GLN A 26 -12.14 -7.99 -3.09
C GLN A 26 -12.92 -7.78 -4.39
N SER A 27 -12.30 -8.12 -5.51
CA SER A 27 -12.93 -8.09 -6.83
C SER A 27 -12.67 -9.40 -7.57
N THR A 28 -13.39 -9.61 -8.68
CA THR A 28 -13.18 -10.76 -9.58
C THR A 28 -11.80 -10.78 -10.23
N THR A 29 -11.13 -9.63 -10.32
CA THR A 29 -9.81 -9.47 -10.93
C THR A 29 -8.66 -9.49 -9.91
N GLY A 30 -8.98 -9.58 -8.62
CA GLY A 30 -8.01 -9.61 -7.53
C GLY A 30 -8.40 -8.74 -6.34
N THR A 31 -7.53 -8.69 -5.34
CA THR A 31 -7.72 -7.89 -4.13
C THR A 31 -7.03 -6.54 -4.28
N LEU A 32 -7.74 -5.47 -3.95
CA LEU A 32 -7.27 -4.09 -3.91
C LEU A 32 -7.07 -3.66 -2.45
N LEU A 33 -5.89 -3.18 -2.12
CA LEU A 33 -5.64 -2.42 -0.90
C LEU A 33 -5.85 -0.93 -1.21
N LEU A 34 -6.85 -0.33 -0.57
CA LEU A 34 -7.14 1.09 -0.65
C LEU A 34 -6.64 1.78 0.62
N ILE A 35 -5.79 2.80 0.44
CA ILE A 35 -5.25 3.64 1.50
C ILE A 35 -5.77 5.06 1.26
N HIS A 36 -6.70 5.50 2.09
CA HIS A 36 -7.32 6.82 2.01
C HIS A 36 -6.68 7.76 3.03
N CYS A 37 -5.75 8.60 2.59
CA CYS A 37 -5.08 9.59 3.42
C CYS A 37 -6.01 10.76 3.74
N LYS A 38 -6.20 11.06 5.02
CA LYS A 38 -7.05 12.17 5.51
C LYS A 38 -6.37 13.54 5.45
N GLN A 39 -5.13 13.59 4.99
CA GLN A 39 -4.43 14.82 4.71
C GLN A 39 -3.87 14.75 3.29
N GLU A 40 -3.53 15.91 2.75
CA GLU A 40 -2.77 15.99 1.52
C GLU A 40 -1.40 15.34 1.81
N ALA A 41 -1.25 14.08 1.39
CA ALA A 41 0.02 13.39 1.57
C ALA A 41 1.06 14.16 0.75
N PRO A 42 2.18 14.62 1.33
CA PRO A 42 3.30 15.07 0.53
C PRO A 42 3.75 13.84 -0.26
N ILE A 43 3.43 13.78 -1.55
CA ILE A 43 3.82 12.66 -2.40
C ILE A 43 5.31 12.81 -2.68
N ASP A 44 6.13 12.39 -1.71
CA ASP A 44 7.55 12.18 -1.86
C ASP A 44 7.75 10.91 -2.71
N PRO A 45 8.49 10.96 -3.84
CA PRO A 45 8.87 9.76 -4.58
C PRO A 45 9.56 8.68 -3.72
N MET A 46 10.13 9.02 -2.57
CA MET A 46 10.68 8.03 -1.64
C MET A 46 9.61 7.17 -0.96
N LEU A 47 8.34 7.62 -0.89
CA LEU A 47 7.22 6.83 -0.36
C LEU A 47 6.96 5.54 -1.13
N TYR A 48 7.36 5.46 -2.40
CA TYR A 48 7.27 4.21 -3.17
C TYR A 48 8.04 3.07 -2.50
N LEU A 49 9.13 3.39 -1.79
CA LEU A 49 9.95 2.41 -1.08
C LEU A 49 9.31 1.98 0.24
N ASP A 50 8.67 2.90 0.95
CA ASP A 50 7.93 2.59 2.19
C ASP A 50 6.72 1.68 1.92
N LEU A 51 6.21 1.68 0.68
CA LEU A 51 5.15 0.79 0.22
C LEU A 51 5.63 -0.61 -0.15
N VAL A 52 6.93 -0.85 -0.36
CA VAL A 52 7.44 -2.16 -0.75
C VAL A 52 7.23 -3.21 0.35
N PRO A 53 7.54 -2.95 1.63
CA PRO A 53 7.24 -3.89 2.70
C PRO A 53 5.74 -4.17 2.82
N ILE A 54 4.89 -3.15 2.65
CA ILE A 54 3.44 -3.31 2.61
C ILE A 54 3.06 -4.24 1.45
N ALA A 55 3.52 -3.95 0.24
CA ALA A 55 3.23 -4.73 -0.95
C ALA A 55 3.61 -6.21 -0.81
N ARG A 56 4.80 -6.50 -0.26
CA ARG A 56 5.25 -7.88 0.03
C ARG A 56 4.30 -8.55 1.02
N LEU A 57 4.04 -7.90 2.15
CA LEU A 57 3.18 -8.46 3.19
C LEU A 57 1.77 -8.71 2.66
N VAL A 58 1.15 -7.72 2.00
CA VAL A 58 -0.24 -7.85 1.58
C VAL A 58 -0.43 -8.81 0.41
N GLN A 59 0.60 -8.98 -0.43
CA GLN A 59 0.60 -10.00 -1.46
C GLN A 59 0.72 -11.40 -0.85
N GLU A 60 1.59 -11.61 0.14
CA GLU A 60 1.79 -12.90 0.81
C GLU A 60 0.63 -13.29 1.73
N SER A 61 0.06 -12.33 2.47
CA SER A 61 -0.98 -12.58 3.48
C SER A 61 -2.41 -12.49 2.93
N PHE A 62 -2.66 -11.63 1.94
CA PHE A 62 -4.03 -11.33 1.49
C PHE A 62 -4.23 -11.47 -0.03
N GLY A 63 -3.20 -11.87 -0.77
CA GLY A 63 -3.25 -11.96 -2.23
C GLY A 63 -3.55 -10.60 -2.89
N VAL A 64 -3.15 -9.49 -2.26
CA VAL A 64 -3.34 -8.15 -2.83
C VAL A 64 -2.59 -8.04 -4.14
N THR A 65 -3.33 -7.63 -5.17
CA THR A 65 -2.86 -7.46 -6.55
C THR A 65 -2.63 -6.00 -6.90
N GLN A 66 -3.35 -5.09 -6.24
CA GLN A 66 -3.34 -3.66 -6.52
C GLN A 66 -3.28 -2.88 -5.21
N ILE A 67 -2.53 -1.79 -5.20
CA ILE A 67 -2.42 -0.84 -4.10
C ILE A 67 -2.79 0.52 -4.66
N CYS A 68 -3.81 1.15 -4.07
CA CYS A 68 -4.28 2.46 -4.44
C CYS A 68 -4.20 3.40 -3.24
N ILE A 69 -3.63 4.58 -3.44
CA ILE A 69 -3.58 5.64 -2.45
C ILE A 69 -4.40 6.81 -2.96
N CYS A 70 -5.36 7.24 -2.16
CA CYS A 70 -6.20 8.40 -2.43
C CYS A 70 -5.95 9.46 -1.35
N ASN A 71 -5.98 10.74 -1.75
CA ASN A 71 -5.92 11.85 -0.82
C ASN A 71 -7.33 12.22 -0.29
N ILE A 72 -7.39 13.24 0.59
CA ILE A 72 -8.64 13.75 1.16
C ILE A 72 -9.62 14.32 0.11
N GLN A 73 -9.11 14.77 -1.04
CA GLN A 73 -9.94 15.21 -2.17
C GLN A 73 -10.45 14.04 -3.02
N ARG A 74 -10.11 12.80 -2.64
CA ARG A 74 -10.38 11.54 -3.35
C ARG A 74 -9.74 11.43 -4.72
N ASP A 75 -8.72 12.25 -4.97
CA ASP A 75 -7.89 12.10 -6.15
C ASP A 75 -6.95 10.90 -5.95
N VAL A 76 -6.80 10.12 -7.01
CA VAL A 76 -5.87 8.99 -7.03
C VAL A 76 -4.46 9.57 -7.11
N THR A 77 -3.77 9.47 -5.99
CA THR A 77 -2.38 9.86 -5.82
C THR A 77 -1.43 8.81 -6.41
N LEU A 78 -1.77 7.53 -6.23
CA LEU A 78 -0.94 6.41 -6.63
C LEU A 78 -1.83 5.21 -6.90
N HIS A 79 -1.56 4.51 -8.01
CA HIS A 79 -2.17 3.24 -8.32
C HIS A 79 -1.15 2.31 -8.96
N TRP A 80 -0.83 1.22 -8.28
CA TRP A 80 0.17 0.26 -8.75
C TRP A 80 -0.20 -1.18 -8.42
N SER A 81 0.30 -2.09 -9.24
CA SER A 81 0.31 -3.50 -8.87
C SER A 81 1.32 -3.76 -7.74
N SER A 82 0.95 -4.65 -6.82
CA SER A 82 1.87 -5.10 -5.76
C SER A 82 3.14 -5.72 -6.34
N GLN A 83 3.03 -6.45 -7.45
CA GLN A 83 4.16 -7.06 -8.14
C GLN A 83 5.08 -6.03 -8.81
N GLU A 84 4.52 -4.96 -9.37
CA GLU A 84 5.28 -3.87 -9.99
C GLU A 84 6.13 -3.15 -8.94
N LEU A 85 5.52 -2.81 -7.79
CA LEU A 85 6.20 -2.24 -6.63
C LEU A 85 7.37 -3.11 -6.14
N ILE A 86 7.12 -4.41 -5.95
CA ILE A 86 8.15 -5.36 -5.53
C ILE A 86 9.24 -5.50 -6.59
N GLY A 87 8.88 -5.48 -7.87
CA GLY A 87 9.81 -5.52 -8.99
C GLY A 87 10.73 -4.31 -9.02
N MET A 88 10.18 -3.11 -8.84
CA MET A 88 10.96 -1.86 -8.81
C MET A 88 11.98 -1.83 -7.67
N ALA A 89 11.62 -2.30 -6.48
CA ALA A 89 12.56 -2.41 -5.37
C ALA A 89 13.81 -3.23 -5.72
N LYS A 90 13.60 -4.36 -6.42
CA LYS A 90 14.72 -5.22 -6.89
C LYS A 90 15.63 -4.48 -7.87
N VAL A 91 15.09 -3.65 -8.75
CA VAL A 91 15.87 -2.85 -9.71
C VAL A 91 16.70 -1.80 -8.99
N TRP A 92 16.14 -1.16 -7.96
CA TRP A 92 16.83 -0.12 -7.18
C TRP A 92 17.77 -0.69 -6.10
N ARG A 93 17.83 -2.02 -5.93
CA ARG A 93 18.62 -2.74 -4.89
C ARG A 93 18.25 -2.34 -3.46
N ILE A 94 16.95 -2.19 -3.21
CA ILE A 94 16.37 -1.84 -1.91
C ILE A 94 15.50 -3.00 -1.41
#